data_AF-A0A9E2ZC99-F1
#
_entry.id   AF-A0A9E2ZC99-F1
#
_cell.length_a   1.000
_cell.length_b   1.000
_cell.length_c   1.000
_cell.angle_alpha   90.00
_cell.angle_beta   90.00
_cell.angle_gamma   90.00
#
_symmetry.space_group_name_H-M   'P 1'
#
loop_
_entity.id
_entity.type
_entity.pdbx_description
1 polymer ?
#
loop_
_entity_poly.entity_id
_entity_poly.type
_entity_poly.pdbx_seq_one_letter_code
_entity_poly.pdbx_strand_id
1 'polypeptide(L)'
;ELGYVRNREQIDRQALLQQALVVGDWYLRDRELRIDPEYVGGIVERLIDPRAMEGALHLMRQMKLPPEEIWLRRVETSVLAVLGQLHAKRNWHRIMRELQLRDPPETTLGVQEAEFWCNRSPVRRRSAESAL
;
A
#
# COMPACT_ATOMS: atom_id res chain seq x y z
N GLU A 1 11.44 -12.10 -11.25
CA GLU A 1 11.97 -10.73 -11.31
C GLU A 1 10.82 -9.77 -11.57
N LEU A 2 10.55 -8.83 -10.66
CA LEU A 2 9.40 -7.91 -10.77
C LEU A 2 9.66 -6.72 -11.73
N GLY A 3 10.87 -6.59 -12.28
CA GLY A 3 11.19 -5.63 -13.34
C GLY A 3 11.52 -4.21 -12.89
N TYR A 4 11.51 -3.92 -11.59
CA TYR A 4 11.67 -2.57 -11.03
C TYR A 4 13.09 -2.00 -11.14
N VAL A 5 14.12 -2.83 -11.00
CA VAL A 5 15.52 -2.38 -10.89
C VAL A 5 16.28 -2.76 -12.15
N ARG A 6 16.82 -1.76 -12.87
CA ARG A 6 17.61 -2.00 -14.10
C ARG A 6 18.96 -2.63 -13.80
N ASN A 7 19.66 -2.12 -12.79
CA ASN A 7 20.94 -2.64 -12.33
C ASN A 7 20.99 -2.62 -10.79
N ARG A 8 20.98 -3.80 -10.19
CA ARG A 8 20.95 -3.99 -8.73
C ARG A 8 22.24 -3.57 -8.01
N GLU A 9 23.35 -3.47 -8.74
CA GLU A 9 24.65 -3.07 -8.20
C GLU A 9 24.82 -1.55 -8.14
N GLN A 10 24.10 -0.81 -8.98
CA GLN A 10 24.21 0.64 -9.08
C GLN A 10 23.14 1.41 -8.29
N ILE A 11 22.09 0.71 -7.80
CA ILE A 11 21.04 1.35 -7.02
C ILE A 11 21.47 1.50 -5.57
N ASP A 12 21.37 2.72 -5.03
CA ASP A 12 21.53 2.95 -3.60
C ASP A 12 20.35 2.33 -2.85
N ARG A 13 20.64 1.20 -2.17
CA ARG A 13 19.65 0.43 -1.41
C ARG A 13 19.10 1.21 -0.23
N GLN A 14 19.93 2.03 0.41
CA GLN A 14 19.51 2.80 1.57
C GLN A 14 18.57 3.91 1.13
N ALA A 15 18.92 4.61 0.05
CA ALA A 15 18.04 5.62 -0.53
C ALA A 15 16.71 5.01 -1.01
N LEU A 16 16.74 3.82 -1.63
CA LEU A 16 15.53 3.09 -2.02
C LEU A 16 14.64 2.74 -0.81
N LEU A 17 15.22 2.22 0.27
CA LEU A 17 14.50 1.91 1.49
C LEU A 17 13.88 3.16 2.12
N GLN A 18 14.64 4.26 2.21
CA GLN A 18 14.14 5.53 2.71
C GLN A 18 12.95 6.02 1.88
N GLN A 19 13.06 5.93 0.55
CA GLN A 19 11.97 6.31 -0.33
C GLN A 19 10.72 5.45 -0.11
N ALA A 20 10.88 4.12 0.01
CA ALA A 20 9.77 3.22 0.27
C ALA A 20 9.09 3.52 1.62
N LEU A 21 9.88 3.84 2.65
CA LEU A 21 9.37 4.22 3.97
C LEU A 21 8.62 5.55 3.93
N VAL A 22 9.11 6.56 3.21
CA VAL A 22 8.41 7.86 3.06
C VAL A 22 7.05 7.67 2.40
N VAL A 23 7.01 6.83 1.36
CA VAL A 23 5.80 6.54 0.57
C VAL A 23 4.80 5.72 1.37
N GLY A 24 5.26 4.69 2.09
CA GLY A 24 4.43 3.71 2.79
C GLY A 24 4.27 3.96 4.29
N ASP A 25 4.80 5.06 4.85
CA ASP A 25 4.87 5.30 6.30
C ASP A 25 3.53 5.08 7.03
N TRP A 26 2.43 5.42 6.36
CA TRP A 26 1.07 5.37 6.88
C TRP A 26 0.55 3.96 7.14
N TYR A 27 1.03 2.93 6.42
CA TYR A 27 0.67 1.52 6.62
C TYR A 27 1.86 0.60 6.93
N LEU A 28 3.11 1.05 6.77
CA LEU A 28 4.28 0.21 7.05
C LEU A 28 4.57 0.10 8.56
N ARG A 29 4.05 1.02 9.38
CA ARG A 29 4.29 1.04 10.83
C ARG A 29 3.05 0.58 11.59
N ASP A 30 3.24 -0.39 12.49
CA ASP A 30 2.19 -0.87 13.40
C ASP A 30 1.84 0.21 14.45
N ARG A 31 0.92 1.10 14.10
CA ARG A 31 0.40 2.16 14.97
C ARG A 31 -0.99 2.56 14.52
N GLU A 32 -1.78 3.10 15.45
CA GLU A 32 -2.94 3.87 15.06
C GLU A 32 -2.51 5.22 14.47
N LEU A 33 -3.12 5.59 13.35
CA LEU A 33 -2.89 6.87 12.69
C LEU A 33 -4.23 7.46 12.26
N ARG A 34 -4.47 8.71 12.65
CA ARG A 34 -5.56 9.51 12.06
C ARG A 34 -5.06 10.11 10.77
N ILE A 35 -5.85 9.93 9.71
CA ILE A 35 -5.65 10.60 8.43
C ILE A 35 -6.68 11.71 8.39
N ASP A 36 -6.20 12.94 8.42
CA ASP A 36 -6.98 14.17 8.36
C ASP A 36 -6.43 15.09 7.24
N PRO A 37 -7.08 16.23 6.95
CA PRO A 37 -6.63 17.09 5.86
C PRO A 37 -5.21 17.63 6.04
N GLU A 38 -4.73 17.83 7.28
CA GLU A 38 -3.37 18.29 7.56
C GLU A 38 -2.35 17.22 7.18
N TYR A 39 -2.60 15.97 7.60
CA TYR A 39 -1.76 14.84 7.22
C TYR A 39 -1.69 14.66 5.69
N VAL A 40 -2.84 14.74 5.00
CA VAL A 40 -2.88 14.66 3.53
C VAL A 40 -2.14 15.84 2.89
N GLY A 41 -2.28 17.05 3.43
CA GLY A 41 -1.54 18.23 3.00
C GLY A 41 -0.03 18.02 3.04
N GLY A 42 0.49 17.44 4.13
CA GLY A 42 1.92 17.12 4.25
C GLY A 42 2.39 16.07 3.24
N ILE A 43 1.54 15.13 2.82
CA ILE A 43 1.86 14.21 1.72
C ILE A 43 1.92 14.95 0.39
N VAL A 44 0.93 15.79 0.10
CA VAL A 44 0.88 16.58 -1.14
C VAL A 44 2.10 17.49 -1.25
N GLU A 45 2.47 18.18 -0.16
CA GLU A 45 3.64 19.05 -0.11
C GLU A 45 4.93 18.29 -0.51
N ARG A 46 5.15 17.10 0.06
CA ARG A 46 6.31 16.26 -0.29
C ARG A 46 6.30 15.77 -1.74
N LEU A 47 5.12 15.63 -2.34
CA LEU A 47 4.95 15.20 -3.73
C LEU A 47 5.15 16.34 -4.74
N ILE A 48 5.06 17.60 -4.33
CA ILE A 48 5.21 18.75 -5.22
C ILE A 48 6.50 19.53 -4.98
N ASP A 49 7.13 19.40 -3.81
CA ASP A 49 8.40 20.05 -3.49
C ASP A 49 9.55 19.42 -4.30
N PRO A 50 10.18 20.17 -5.24
CA PRO A 50 11.28 19.67 -6.04
C PRO A 50 12.49 19.22 -5.21
N ARG A 51 12.71 19.82 -4.03
CA ARG A 51 13.83 19.47 -3.14
C ARG A 51 13.57 18.16 -2.43
N ALA A 52 12.36 17.95 -1.92
CA ALA A 52 11.94 16.66 -1.37
C ALA A 52 11.95 15.56 -2.44
N MET A 53 11.67 15.90 -3.70
CA MET A 53 11.65 14.95 -4.81
C MET A 53 13.02 14.64 -5.42
N GLU A 54 14.07 15.44 -5.20
CA GLU A 54 15.35 15.30 -5.91
C GLU A 54 15.95 13.88 -5.76
N GLY A 55 16.03 13.36 -4.53
CA GLY A 55 16.50 12.01 -4.25
C GLY A 55 15.59 10.92 -4.82
N ALA A 56 14.28 11.12 -4.74
CA ALA A 56 13.29 10.20 -5.30
C ALA A 56 13.38 10.12 -6.83
N LEU A 57 13.54 11.27 -7.50
CA LEU A 57 13.67 11.36 -8.96
C LEU A 57 14.97 10.71 -9.45
N HIS A 58 16.05 10.86 -8.70
CA HIS A 58 17.31 10.16 -9.01
C HIS A 58 17.12 8.64 -9.01
N LEU A 59 16.48 8.09 -7.96
CA LEU A 59 16.16 6.67 -7.87
C LEU A 59 15.19 6.22 -8.97
N MET A 60 14.12 6.99 -9.22
CA MET A 60 13.12 6.67 -10.25
C MET A 60 13.72 6.58 -11.65
N ARG A 61 14.73 7.40 -11.97
CA ARG A 61 15.45 7.33 -13.26
C ARG A 61 16.24 6.03 -13.44
N GLN A 62 16.70 5.42 -12.35
CA GLN A 62 17.41 4.14 -12.35
C GLN A 62 16.45 2.93 -12.32
N MET A 63 15.18 3.17 -12.01
CA MET A 63 14.13 2.17 -11.99
C MET A 63 13.41 2.05 -13.35
N LYS A 64 12.76 0.91 -13.57
CA LYS A 64 11.77 0.72 -14.64
C LYS A 64 10.43 0.50 -13.95
N LEU A 65 9.74 1.60 -13.65
CA LEU A 65 8.42 1.55 -13.04
C LEU A 65 7.39 1.03 -14.05
N PRO A 66 6.68 -0.06 -13.75
CA PRO A 66 5.55 -0.50 -14.55
C PRO A 66 4.46 0.59 -14.61
N PRO A 67 3.73 0.75 -15.74
CA PRO A 67 2.60 1.68 -15.83
C PRO A 67 1.55 1.49 -14.73
N GLU A 68 1.35 0.24 -14.30
CA GLU A 68 0.40 -0.14 -13.26
C GLU A 68 0.73 0.52 -11.91
N GLU A 69 2.00 0.75 -11.61
CA GLU A 69 2.43 1.40 -10.37
C GLU A 69 2.11 2.89 -10.34
N ILE A 70 2.18 3.55 -11.50
CA ILE A 70 1.80 4.96 -11.61
C ILE A 70 0.30 5.11 -11.34
N TRP A 71 -0.50 4.19 -11.88
CA TRP A 71 -1.93 4.14 -11.63
C TRP A 71 -2.24 3.85 -10.15
N LEU A 72 -1.57 2.85 -9.57
CA LEU A 72 -1.73 2.49 -8.17
C LEU A 72 -1.43 3.67 -7.26
N ARG A 73 -0.34 4.41 -7.51
CA ARG A 73 0.04 5.58 -6.73
C ARG A 73 -1.01 6.69 -6.79
N ARG A 74 -1.67 6.86 -7.95
CA ARG A 74 -2.78 7.80 -8.11
C ARG A 74 -3.99 7.38 -7.28
N VAL A 75 -4.37 6.11 -7.34
CA VAL A 75 -5.50 5.58 -6.55
C VAL A 75 -5.22 5.67 -5.06
N GLU A 76 -4.01 5.32 -4.62
CA GLU A 76 -3.59 5.45 -3.23
C GLU A 76 -3.74 6.90 -2.72
N THR A 77 -3.30 7.88 -3.51
CA THR A 77 -3.45 9.29 -3.17
C THR A 77 -4.92 9.71 -3.06
N SER A 78 -5.79 9.21 -3.96
CA SER A 78 -7.23 9.46 -3.89
C SER A 78 -7.88 8.83 -2.65
N VAL A 79 -7.47 7.63 -2.25
CA VAL A 79 -7.94 6.99 -1.02
C VAL A 79 -7.55 7.82 0.19
N LEU A 80 -6.28 8.24 0.29
CA LEU A 80 -5.81 9.11 1.37
C LEU A 80 -6.61 10.42 1.45
N ALA A 81 -6.95 11.03 0.32
CA ALA A 81 -7.78 12.24 0.29
C ALA A 81 -9.18 12.00 0.89
N VAL A 82 -9.84 10.89 0.53
CA VAL A 82 -11.14 10.51 1.10
C VAL A 82 -11.03 10.22 2.60
N LEU A 83 -10.01 9.47 3.02
CA LEU A 83 -9.76 9.18 4.43
C LEU A 83 -9.54 10.46 5.24
N GLY A 84 -8.82 11.44 4.66
CA GLY A 84 -8.62 12.76 5.22
C GLY A 84 -9.93 13.51 5.46
N GLN A 85 -10.84 13.49 4.49
CA GLN A 85 -12.17 14.11 4.64
C GLN A 85 -13.01 13.44 5.74
N LEU A 86 -12.83 12.13 5.94
CA LEU A 86 -13.53 11.36 6.97
C LEU A 86 -12.86 11.43 8.36
N HIS A 87 -11.68 12.06 8.46
CA HIS A 87 -10.85 12.05 9.68
C HIS A 87 -10.62 10.62 10.22
N ALA A 88 -10.45 9.66 9.30
CA ALA A 88 -10.44 8.25 9.63
C ALA A 88 -9.23 7.91 10.50
N LYS A 89 -9.46 7.21 11.62
CA LYS A 89 -8.40 6.74 12.53
C LYS A 89 -8.46 5.23 12.67
N ARG A 90 -7.41 4.55 12.21
CA ARG A 90 -7.26 3.09 12.31
C ARG A 90 -5.79 2.71 12.41
N ASN A 91 -5.54 1.44 12.72
CA ASN A 91 -4.25 0.81 12.50
C ASN A 91 -4.16 0.29 11.06
N TRP A 92 -3.73 1.16 10.14
CA TRP A 92 -3.65 0.85 8.71
C TRP A 92 -2.67 -0.28 8.39
N HIS A 93 -1.65 -0.48 9.23
CA HIS A 93 -0.71 -1.58 9.09
C HIS A 93 -1.39 -2.93 9.19
N ARG A 94 -2.25 -3.11 10.20
CA ARG A 94 -3.00 -4.37 10.40
C ARG A 94 -3.95 -4.63 9.24
N ILE A 95 -4.69 -3.60 8.80
CA ILE A 95 -5.57 -3.69 7.62
C ILE A 95 -4.77 -4.09 6.36
N MET A 96 -3.59 -3.50 6.14
CA MET A 96 -2.74 -3.87 4.99
C MET A 96 -2.27 -5.33 5.07
N ARG A 97 -1.95 -5.82 6.27
CA ARG A 97 -1.55 -7.22 6.49
C ARG A 97 -2.70 -8.20 6.25
N GLU A 98 -3.94 -7.84 6.56
CA GLU A 98 -5.12 -8.64 6.16
C GLU A 98 -5.17 -8.84 4.64
N LEU A 99 -4.98 -7.75 3.89
CA LEU A 99 -5.08 -7.75 2.43
C LEU A 99 -3.90 -8.46 1.75
N GLN A 100 -2.67 -8.19 2.20
CA GLN A 100 -1.44 -8.68 1.55
C GLN A 100 -0.92 -9.99 2.11
N LEU A 101 -0.99 -10.18 3.43
CA LEU A 101 -0.41 -11.32 4.15
C LEU A 101 -1.46 -12.34 4.61
N ARG A 102 -2.76 -12.04 4.44
CA ARG A 102 -3.88 -12.88 4.89
C ARG A 102 -3.91 -13.09 6.41
N ASP A 103 -3.45 -12.09 7.16
CA ASP A 103 -3.62 -12.07 8.61
C ASP A 103 -5.10 -11.99 9.01
N PRO A 104 -5.46 -12.37 10.25
CA PRO A 104 -6.83 -12.27 10.73
C PRO A 104 -7.39 -10.84 10.68
N PRO A 105 -8.69 -10.66 10.39
CA PRO A 105 -9.31 -9.35 10.27
C PRO A 105 -9.28 -8.57 11.59
N GLU A 106 -8.88 -7.31 11.54
CA GLU A 106 -8.83 -6.39 12.69
C GLU A 106 -10.14 -5.61 12.87
N THR A 107 -10.86 -5.39 11.76
CA THR A 107 -12.06 -4.55 11.75
C THR A 107 -13.34 -5.36 11.65
N THR A 108 -14.45 -4.82 12.15
CA THR A 108 -15.79 -5.40 11.96
C THR A 108 -16.12 -5.61 10.48
N LEU A 109 -15.70 -4.68 9.60
CA LEU A 109 -15.89 -4.82 8.16
C LEU A 109 -15.05 -5.97 7.59
N GLY A 110 -13.78 -6.11 8.03
CA GLY A 110 -12.91 -7.21 7.61
C GLY A 110 -13.46 -8.58 8.03
N VAL A 111 -14.06 -8.69 9.22
CA VAL A 111 -14.75 -9.92 9.65
C VAL A 111 -15.92 -10.24 8.73
N GLN A 112 -16.78 -9.26 8.45
CA GLN A 112 -17.93 -9.44 7.55
C GLN A 112 -17.50 -9.79 6.12
N GLU A 113 -16.43 -9.17 5.62
CA GLU A 113 -15.85 -9.47 4.31
C GLU A 113 -15.34 -10.92 4.26
N ALA A 114 -14.57 -11.33 5.28
CA ALA A 114 -14.05 -12.70 5.37
C ALA A 114 -15.19 -13.73 5.39
N GLU A 115 -16.24 -13.50 6.18
CA GLU A 115 -17.44 -14.35 6.24
C GLU A 115 -18.15 -14.42 4.87
N PHE A 116 -18.34 -13.27 4.23
CA PHE A 116 -18.98 -13.17 2.92
C PHE A 116 -18.25 -13.98 1.84
N TRP A 117 -16.93 -13.83 1.75
CA TRP A 117 -16.12 -14.55 0.76
C TRP A 117 -15.94 -16.03 1.09
N CYS A 118 -15.87 -16.40 2.38
CA CYS A 118 -15.89 -17.80 2.79
C CYS A 118 -17.19 -18.50 2.35
N ASN A 119 -18.33 -17.83 2.53
CA ASN A 119 -19.64 -18.38 2.20
C ASN A 119 -19.91 -18.45 0.68
N ARG A 120 -19.21 -17.66 -0.13
CA ARG A 120 -19.44 -17.52 -1.58
C ARG A 120 -18.40 -18.18 -2.48
N SER A 121 -17.35 -18.76 -1.92
CA SER A 121 -16.30 -19.41 -2.72
C SER A 121 -16.83 -20.66 -3.46
N PRO A 122 -16.89 -20.66 -4.82
CA PRO A 122 -17.21 -21.88 -5.59
C PRO A 122 -16.05 -22.89 -5.59
N VAL A 123 -14.85 -22.43 -5.21
CA VAL A 123 -13.59 -23.18 -5.22
C VAL A 123 -13.55 -24.34 -4.22
N ARG A 124 -14.54 -24.47 -3.34
CA ARG A 124 -14.62 -25.59 -2.37
C ARG A 124 -15.54 -26.75 -2.76
N ARG A 125 -16.36 -26.67 -3.81
CA ARG A 125 -17.22 -27.80 -4.19
C ARG A 125 -16.53 -28.88 -5.03
N ARG A 126 -15.49 -28.55 -5.81
CA ARG A 126 -14.83 -29.53 -6.71
C ARG A 126 -13.74 -30.37 -6.06
N SER A 127 -13.14 -29.93 -4.96
CA SER A 127 -12.03 -30.67 -4.33
C SER A 127 -12.50 -31.80 -3.41
N ALA A 128 -13.79 -31.84 -3.05
CA ALA A 128 -14.38 -32.93 -2.26
C ALA A 128 -14.95 -34.06 -3.14
N GLU A 129 -15.18 -33.83 -4.44
CA GLU A 129 -15.75 -34.81 -5.38
C GLU A 129 -14.70 -35.57 -6.21
N SER A 130 -13.40 -35.28 -6.07
CA SER A 130 -12.31 -36.07 -6.68
C SER A 130 -11.51 -36.90 -5.67
N ALA A 131 -12.02 -37.05 -4.44
CA ALA A 131 -11.44 -37.90 -3.40
C ALA A 131 -12.41 -38.99 -2.92
N LEU A 132 -13.39 -39.37 -3.74
CA LEU A 132 -14.26 -40.53 -3.57
C LEU A 132 -14.25 -41.37 -4.86
#